data_AF-A0A9E0L1E6-F1
#
_entry.id   AF-A0A9E0L1E6-F1
#
_cell.length_a   1.000
_cell.length_b   1.000
_cell.length_c   1.000
_cell.angle_alpha   90.00
_cell.angle_beta   90.00
_cell.angle_gamma   90.00
#
_symmetry.space_group_name_H-M   'P 1'
#
loop_
_entity.id
_entity.type
_entity.pdbx_description
1 polymer ?
#
loop_
_entity_poly.entity_id
_entity_poly.type
_entity_poly.pdbx_seq_one_letter_code
_entity_poly.pdbx_strand_id
1 'polypeptide(L)'
;MRAEPRVPAEALSAIRAPLSEGASSVDAPILQPLGLLLELAGEAMRARLFVVQAEGGQEACLRPDFTVPVTRQHLESGAASG
;
A
#
# COMPACT_ATOMS: atom_id res chain seq x y z
N MET A 1 -7.51 10.64 -22.88
CA MET A 1 -7.28 10.60 -21.42
C MET A 1 -6.68 11.94 -21.03
N ARG A 2 -7.40 12.80 -20.28
CA ARG A 2 -6.81 14.05 -19.79
C ARG A 2 -5.81 13.67 -18.70
N ALA A 3 -4.53 13.97 -18.91
CA ALA A 3 -3.55 13.84 -17.86
C ALA A 3 -3.88 14.88 -16.77
N GLU A 4 -3.93 14.45 -15.51
CA GLU A 4 -4.01 15.38 -14.41
C GLU A 4 -2.79 16.31 -14.42
N PRO A 5 -2.97 17.61 -14.11
CA PRO A 5 -1.85 18.53 -14.01
C PRO A 5 -0.90 18.06 -12.90
N ARG A 6 0.41 18.09 -13.18
CA ARG A 6 1.43 17.73 -12.19
C ARG A 6 1.38 18.72 -11.03
N VAL A 7 1.40 18.20 -9.81
CA VAL A 7 1.52 19.03 -8.61
C VAL A 7 2.94 19.65 -8.58
N PRO A 8 3.08 20.97 -8.36
CA PRO A 8 4.39 21.61 -8.22
C PRO A 8 5.22 21.01 -7.08
N ALA A 9 6.53 20.95 -7.27
CA ALA A 9 7.44 20.31 -6.31
C ALA A 9 7.43 21.02 -4.95
N GLU A 10 7.35 22.35 -4.93
CA GLU A 10 7.26 23.13 -3.70
C GLU A 10 5.99 22.83 -2.90
N ALA A 11 4.86 22.63 -3.58
CA ALA A 11 3.60 22.28 -2.94
C ALA A 11 3.64 20.88 -2.33
N LEU A 12 4.21 19.90 -3.05
CA LEU A 12 4.43 18.54 -2.52
C LEU A 12 5.37 18.56 -1.31
N SER A 13 6.43 19.38 -1.36
CA SER A 13 7.38 19.51 -0.26
C SER A 13 6.71 20.10 1.00
N ALA A 14 5.87 21.12 0.83
CA ALA A 14 5.14 21.73 1.94
C ALA A 14 4.17 20.76 2.62
N ILE A 15 3.49 19.90 1.85
CA ILE A 15 2.59 18.85 2.37
C ILE A 15 3.37 17.80 3.17
N ARG A 16 4.57 17.43 2.72
CA ARG A 16 5.40 16.38 3.34
C ARG A 16 6.15 16.84 4.58
N ALA A 17 6.57 18.10 4.63
CA ALA A 17 7.35 18.67 5.73
C ALA A 17 6.80 18.31 7.13
N PRO A 18 5.51 18.51 7.46
CA PRO A 18 4.99 18.18 8.80
C PRO A 18 4.97 16.67 9.10
N LEU A 19 5.06 15.81 8.08
CA LEU A 19 5.07 14.35 8.25
C LEU A 19 6.49 13.78 8.38
N SER A 20 7.53 14.61 8.26
CA SER A 20 8.92 14.14 8.24
C SER A 20 9.55 14.00 9.63
N GLU A 21 8.97 14.64 10.64
CA GLU A 21 9.46 14.53 12.01
C GLU A 21 9.02 13.19 12.62
N GLY A 22 9.98 12.33 12.93
CA GLY A 22 9.73 11.05 13.59
C GLY A 22 9.13 9.96 12.69
N ALA A 23 9.02 10.17 11.37
CA ALA A 23 8.56 9.15 10.43
C ALA A 23 9.53 8.95 9.27
N SER A 24 9.61 7.73 8.77
CA SER A 24 10.35 7.38 7.56
C SER A 24 9.42 7.27 6.36
N SER A 25 9.88 7.73 5.18
CA SER A 25 9.16 7.46 3.94
C SER A 25 9.18 5.96 3.63
N VAL A 26 8.03 5.43 3.20
CA VAL A 26 7.85 4.01 2.85
C VAL A 26 7.26 3.91 1.45
N ASP A 27 7.89 3.11 0.60
CA ASP A 27 7.35 2.73 -0.70
C ASP A 27 6.70 1.34 -0.61
N ALA A 28 5.41 1.34 -0.30
CA ALA A 28 4.62 0.13 -0.08
C ALA A 28 4.38 -0.63 -1.40
N PRO A 29 4.47 -1.99 -1.44
CA PRO A 29 4.20 -2.75 -2.65
C PRO A 29 2.76 -2.57 -3.18
N ILE A 30 2.60 -2.42 -4.49
CA ILE A 30 1.27 -2.23 -5.13
C ILE A 30 0.45 -3.53 -5.12
N LEU A 31 1.08 -4.66 -5.43
CA LEU A 31 0.42 -5.97 -5.40
C LEU A 31 0.52 -6.57 -4.00
N GLN A 32 -0.61 -7.07 -3.50
CA GLN A 32 -0.73 -7.71 -2.20
C GLN A 32 -1.26 -9.14 -2.36
N PRO A 33 -0.86 -10.09 -1.50
CA PRO A 33 -1.47 -11.41 -1.47
C PRO A 33 -2.95 -11.33 -1.10
N LEU A 34 -3.82 -11.85 -1.97
CA LEU A 34 -5.27 -11.74 -1.79
C LEU A 34 -5.73 -12.43 -0.51
N GLY A 35 -5.22 -13.64 -0.26
CA GLY A 35 -5.58 -14.43 0.93
C GLY A 35 -5.37 -13.66 2.23
N LEU A 36 -4.19 -13.03 2.40
CA LEU A 36 -3.89 -12.26 3.60
C LEU A 36 -4.87 -11.08 3.81
N LEU A 37 -5.23 -10.38 2.73
CA LEU A 37 -6.17 -9.26 2.85
C LEU A 37 -7.57 -9.74 3.23
N LEU A 38 -8.02 -10.86 2.68
CA LEU A 38 -9.34 -11.42 3.01
C LEU A 38 -9.36 -12.03 4.41
N GLU A 39 -8.26 -12.59 4.89
CA GLU A 39 -8.13 -13.05 6.29
C GLU A 39 -8.27 -11.90 7.29
N LEU A 40 -7.69 -10.73 6.99
CA LEU A 40 -7.72 -9.56 7.87
C LEU A 40 -9.02 -8.73 7.74
N ALA A 41 -9.51 -8.52 6.52
CA ALA A 41 -10.65 -7.62 6.24
C ALA A 41 -11.98 -8.35 6.01
N GLY A 42 -11.95 -9.67 5.88
CA GLY A 42 -13.10 -10.51 5.59
C GLY A 42 -13.47 -10.60 4.11
N GLU A 43 -14.23 -11.64 3.78
CA GLU A 43 -14.59 -12.01 2.40
C GLU A 43 -15.43 -10.95 1.68
N ALA A 44 -16.22 -10.16 2.41
CA ALA A 44 -17.00 -9.06 1.84
C ALA A 44 -16.11 -8.01 1.13
N MET A 45 -14.81 -7.96 1.47
CA MET A 45 -13.85 -7.09 0.80
C MET A 45 -13.57 -7.51 -0.64
N ARG A 46 -13.68 -8.81 -0.99
CA ARG A 46 -13.32 -9.33 -2.32
C ARG A 46 -14.04 -8.58 -3.46
N ALA A 47 -15.32 -8.28 -3.29
CA ALA A 47 -16.11 -7.55 -4.28
C ALA A 47 -15.67 -6.09 -4.51
N ARG A 48 -14.80 -5.56 -3.64
CA ARG A 48 -14.28 -4.18 -3.68
C ARG A 48 -12.81 -4.13 -4.09
N LEU A 49 -12.16 -5.29 -4.25
CA LEU A 49 -10.75 -5.39 -4.64
C LEU A 49 -10.61 -5.57 -6.14
N PHE A 50 -9.56 -4.97 -6.70
CA PHE A 50 -9.11 -5.33 -8.03
C PHE A 50 -8.22 -6.57 -7.93
N VAL A 51 -8.82 -7.73 -8.18
CA VAL A 51 -8.13 -9.03 -8.11
C VAL A 51 -7.36 -9.28 -9.40
N VAL A 52 -6.12 -9.75 -9.26
CA VAL A 52 -5.23 -10.13 -10.35
C VAL A 52 -4.90 -11.62 -10.17
N GLN A 53 -5.24 -12.42 -11.19
CA GLN A 53 -4.93 -13.84 -11.22
C GLN A 53 -3.80 -14.08 -12.23
N ALA A 54 -2.74 -14.75 -11.79
CA ALA A 54 -1.67 -15.22 -12.65
C ALA A 54 -1.80 -16.75 -12.79
N GLU A 55 -1.64 -17.27 -14.01
CA GLU A 55 -1.73 -18.70 -14.27
C GLU A 55 -0.67 -19.47 -13.48
N GLY A 56 -1.10 -20.39 -12.62
CA GLY A 56 -0.22 -21.15 -11.72
C GLY A 56 0.39 -20.36 -10.55
N GLY A 57 0.04 -19.07 -10.40
CA GLY A 57 0.54 -18.20 -9.33
C GLY A 57 -0.39 -18.12 -8.12
N GLN A 58 0.12 -17.49 -7.05
CA GLN A 58 -0.71 -17.09 -5.91
C GLN A 58 -1.67 -15.97 -6.31
N GLU A 59 -2.90 -16.00 -5.79
CA GLU A 59 -3.86 -14.92 -6.05
C GLU A 59 -3.38 -13.60 -5.42
N ALA A 60 -3.46 -12.52 -6.19
CA ALA A 60 -3.05 -11.20 -5.77
C ALA A 60 -4.18 -10.18 -5.98
N CYS A 61 -4.05 -9.01 -5.38
CA CYS A 61 -4.88 -7.86 -5.71
C CYS A 61 -4.07 -6.57 -5.64
N LEU A 62 -4.59 -5.49 -6.23
CA LEU A 62 -4.07 -4.16 -5.98
C LEU A 62 -4.31 -3.78 -4.51
N ARG A 63 -3.35 -3.10 -3.90
CA ARG A 63 -3.45 -2.64 -2.51
C ARG A 63 -4.71 -1.75 -2.35
N PRO A 64 -5.60 -2.04 -1.37
CA PRO A 64 -6.74 -1.18 -1.08
C PRO A 64 -6.35 0.05 -0.25
N ASP A 65 -5.33 -0.11 0.60
CA ASP A 65 -4.75 0.92 1.46
C ASP A 65 -3.28 0.61 1.76
N PHE A 66 -2.68 1.34 2.70
CA PHE A 66 -1.25 1.24 3.03
C PHE A 66 -0.96 0.45 4.31
N THR A 67 -1.96 0.14 5.13
CA THR A 67 -1.79 -0.43 6.48
C THR A 67 -1.12 -1.80 6.42
N VAL A 68 -1.70 -2.72 5.65
CA VAL A 68 -1.18 -4.08 5.51
C VAL A 68 0.21 -4.11 4.86
N PRO A 69 0.45 -3.48 3.69
CA PRO A 69 1.78 -3.52 3.09
C PRO A 69 2.86 -2.87 3.96
N VAL A 70 2.57 -1.74 4.61
CA VAL A 70 3.55 -1.07 5.49
C VAL A 70 3.83 -1.92 6.72
N THR A 71 2.81 -2.49 7.36
CA THR A 71 2.98 -3.40 8.51
C THR A 71 3.82 -4.61 8.13
N ARG A 72 3.58 -5.22 6.98
CA ARG A 72 4.38 -6.35 6.50
C ARG A 72 5.84 -5.97 6.30
N GLN A 73 6.11 -4.86 5.61
CA GLN A 73 7.47 -4.39 5.39
C GLN A 73 8.17 -4.07 6.71
N HIS A 74 7.45 -3.52 7.69
CA HIS A 74 7.96 -3.29 9.04
C HIS A 74 8.36 -4.61 9.72
N LEU A 75 7.48 -5.62 9.71
CA LEU A 75 7.76 -6.94 10.28
C LEU A 75 8.92 -7.65 9.57
N GLU A 76 8.97 -7.58 8.24
CA GLU A 76 10.04 -8.16 7.40
C GLU A 76 11.40 -7.46 7.64
N SER A 77 11.40 -6.18 8.03
CA SER A 77 12.63 -5.45 8.38
C SER A 77 13.26 -5.89 9.71
N GLY A 78 12.50 -6.58 10.56
CA GLY A 78 12.94 -6.97 11.92
C GLY A 78 13.04 -5.80 12.90
N ALA A 79 12.50 -4.62 12.58
CA ALA A 79 12.42 -3.51 13.50
C ALA A 79 11.58 -3.88 14.74
N ALA A 80 12.04 -3.46 15.92
CA ALA A 80 11.38 -3.78 17.19
C ALA A 80 10.18 -2.86 17.49
N SER A 81 10.11 -1.69 16.84
CA SER A 81 9.08 -0.67 17.05
C SER A 81 8.95 0.23 15.84
N GLY A 82 7.73 0.73 15.59
CA GLY A 82 7.43 1.75 14.59
C GLY A 82 7.57 3.18 15.10
#